data_AF-A0A2V7YWL1-F1
#
_entry.id   AF-A0A2V7YWL1-F1
#
_cell.length_a   1.000
_cell.length_b   1.000
_cell.length_c   1.000
_cell.angle_alpha   90.00
_cell.angle_beta   90.00
_cell.angle_gamma   90.00
#
_symmetry.space_group_name_H-M   'P 1'
#
loop_
_entity.id
_entity.type
_entity.pdbx_description
1 polymer ?
#
loop_
_entity_poly.entity_id
_entity_poly.type
_entity_poly.pdbx_seq_one_letter_code
_entity_poly.pdbx_strand_id
1 'polypeptide(L)'
;MRTRERDIFRKYLERRGLKLTTERQAVFDELFARHEHVEADEILVRLRGKGKKISRATIYRTLELLVDSGIVGRVRIGEIGYRYERLRAGEHHDHLICNECGRVIEFFEPRIESLQDDVCERYGFLPLSHSHQMRGICRQCRPRTSVVEAVASAERAKAGRRPHLVH
;
A
#
# COMPACT_ATOMS: atom_id res chain seq x y z
N MET A 1 5.78 22.49 4.49
CA MET A 1 5.81 21.02 4.53
C MET A 1 6.15 20.32 3.19
N ARG A 2 6.32 21.03 2.05
CA ARG A 2 6.76 20.43 0.76
C ARG A 2 8.27 20.51 0.50
N THR A 3 8.97 21.37 1.25
CA THR A 3 10.36 21.75 0.98
C THR A 3 11.35 20.66 1.36
N ARG A 4 11.16 20.01 2.53
CA ARG A 4 12.09 19.01 3.06
C ARG A 4 12.20 17.77 2.16
N GLU A 5 11.07 17.22 1.74
CA GLU A 5 11.02 16.02 0.89
C GLU A 5 11.57 16.31 -0.51
N ARG A 6 11.32 17.52 -1.03
CA ARG A 6 11.94 17.98 -2.28
C ARG A 6 13.47 18.07 -2.16
N ASP A 7 13.97 18.55 -1.02
CA ASP A 7 15.41 18.64 -0.77
C ASP A 7 16.04 17.25 -0.60
N ILE A 8 15.34 16.31 0.05
CA ILE A 8 15.76 14.90 0.12
C ILE A 8 15.83 14.29 -1.28
N PHE A 9 14.80 14.48 -2.09
CA PHE A 9 14.77 13.97 -3.47
C PHE A 9 15.88 14.58 -4.33
N ARG A 10 16.11 15.90 -4.22
CA ARG A 10 17.18 16.58 -4.95
C ARG A 10 18.55 16.01 -4.57
N LYS A 11 18.85 15.90 -3.27
CA LYS A 11 20.11 15.30 -2.80
C LYS A 11 20.26 13.84 -3.24
N TYR A 12 19.17 13.07 -3.25
CA TYR A 12 19.17 11.70 -3.76
C TYR A 12 19.57 11.64 -5.24
N LEU A 13 18.97 12.50 -6.08
CA LEU A 13 19.29 12.59 -7.50
C LEU A 13 20.76 13.01 -7.72
N GLU A 14 21.24 14.03 -7.01
CA GLU A 14 22.62 14.54 -7.09
C GLU A 14 23.65 13.44 -6.79
N ARG A 15 23.44 12.65 -5.72
CA ARG A 15 24.32 11.51 -5.37
C ARG A 15 24.38 10.43 -6.45
N ARG A 16 23.37 10.35 -7.33
CA ARG A 16 23.31 9.42 -8.46
C ARG A 16 23.71 10.05 -9.79
N GLY A 17 24.22 11.29 -9.79
CA GLY A 17 24.55 12.04 -11.02
C GLY A 17 23.33 12.44 -11.85
N LEU A 18 22.14 12.47 -11.24
CA LEU A 18 20.88 12.80 -11.90
C LEU A 18 20.45 14.24 -11.57
N LYS A 19 19.74 14.88 -12.50
CA LYS A 19 19.18 16.23 -12.31
C LYS A 19 17.70 16.19 -11.91
N LEU A 20 17.27 17.13 -11.09
CA LEU A 20 15.84 17.41 -10.88
C LEU A 20 15.30 18.18 -12.09
N THR A 21 14.84 17.46 -13.12
CA THR A 21 14.26 18.07 -14.33
C THR A 21 12.88 18.66 -14.03
N THR A 22 12.38 19.50 -14.93
CA THR A 22 11.02 20.05 -14.83
C THR A 22 9.95 18.95 -14.87
N GLU A 23 10.16 17.85 -15.59
CA GLU A 23 9.24 16.70 -15.56
C GLU A 23 9.27 15.99 -14.21
N ARG A 24 10.47 15.73 -13.66
CA ARG A 24 10.61 15.08 -12.34
C ARG A 24 9.96 15.92 -11.24
N GLN A 25 10.16 17.24 -11.30
CA GLN A 25 9.52 18.18 -10.39
C GLN A 25 8.00 18.16 -10.53
N ALA A 26 7.47 18.11 -11.75
CA ALA A 26 6.02 18.04 -11.97
C ALA A 26 5.41 16.76 -11.40
N VAL A 27 6.06 15.60 -11.56
CA VAL A 27 5.60 14.33 -10.96
C VAL A 27 5.64 14.40 -9.43
N PHE A 28 6.73 14.92 -8.86
CA PHE A 28 6.83 15.15 -7.41
C PHE A 28 5.68 16.04 -6.93
N ASP A 29 5.46 17.19 -7.57
CA ASP A 29 4.43 18.15 -7.15
C ASP A 29 3.02 17.55 -7.25
N GLU A 30 2.74 16.74 -8.27
CA GLU A 30 1.45 16.08 -8.43
C GLU A 30 1.19 15.05 -7.33
N LEU A 31 2.17 14.18 -7.07
CA LEU A 31 2.06 13.14 -6.04
C LEU A 31 1.95 13.74 -4.63
N PHE A 32 2.72 14.80 -4.36
CA PHE A 32 2.79 15.43 -3.04
C PHE A 32 1.71 16.50 -2.81
N ALA A 33 0.86 16.79 -3.80
CA ALA A 33 -0.28 17.68 -3.64
C ALA A 33 -1.47 17.04 -2.91
N ARG A 34 -1.50 15.71 -2.78
CA ARG A 34 -2.60 14.96 -2.17
C ARG A 34 -2.08 13.98 -1.11
N HIS A 35 -2.97 13.58 -0.21
CA HIS A 35 -2.70 12.59 0.85
C HIS A 35 -3.28 11.21 0.51
N GLU A 36 -3.55 10.93 -0.76
CA GLU A 36 -4.21 9.71 -1.22
C GLU A 36 -3.23 8.82 -1.98
N HIS A 37 -3.44 7.50 -1.93
CA HIS A 37 -2.80 6.55 -2.82
C HIS A 37 -3.18 6.84 -4.28
N VAL A 38 -2.20 6.99 -5.17
CA VAL A 38 -2.44 7.28 -6.59
C VAL A 38 -1.79 6.27 -7.51
N GLU A 39 -2.45 5.96 -8.61
CA GLU A 39 -1.86 5.16 -9.69
C GLU A 39 -1.03 6.04 -10.63
N ALA A 40 0.00 5.47 -11.23
CA ALA A 40 0.87 6.21 -12.16
C ALA A 40 0.10 6.80 -13.37
N ASP A 41 -0.96 6.12 -13.79
CA ASP A 41 -1.79 6.55 -14.93
C ASP A 41 -2.69 7.73 -14.55
N GLU A 42 -3.13 7.81 -13.29
CA GLU A 42 -3.86 8.99 -12.79
C GLU A 42 -2.96 10.23 -12.81
N ILE A 43 -1.70 10.09 -12.38
CA ILE A 43 -0.70 11.18 -12.45
C ILE A 43 -0.53 11.62 -13.92
N LEU A 44 -0.46 10.68 -14.86
CA LEU A 44 -0.33 10.99 -16.29
C LEU A 44 -1.51 11.83 -16.79
N VAL A 45 -2.74 11.40 -16.50
CA VAL A 45 -3.96 12.09 -16.91
C VAL A 45 -3.99 13.51 -16.33
N ARG A 46 -3.68 13.66 -15.04
CA ARG A 46 -3.70 14.97 -14.36
C ARG A 46 -2.64 15.92 -14.91
N LEU A 47 -1.40 15.44 -15.09
CA LEU A 47 -0.32 16.27 -15.63
C LEU A 47 -0.60 16.71 -17.08
N ARG A 48 -1.16 15.83 -17.91
CA ARG A 48 -1.59 16.17 -19.28
C ARG A 48 -2.73 17.18 -19.27
N GLY A 49 -3.70 17.04 -18.37
CA GLY A 49 -4.77 18.02 -18.17
C GLY A 49 -4.25 19.41 -17.78
N LYS A 50 -3.09 19.49 -17.12
CA LYS A 50 -2.36 20.72 -16.81
C LYS A 50 -1.44 21.21 -17.96
N GLY A 51 -1.57 20.65 -19.16
CA GLY A 51 -0.78 21.02 -20.34
C GLY A 51 0.68 20.53 -20.33
N LYS A 52 1.07 19.63 -19.42
CA LYS A 52 2.44 19.11 -19.37
C LYS A 52 2.65 18.03 -20.45
N LYS A 53 3.67 18.21 -21.28
CA LYS A 53 4.12 17.22 -22.26
C LYS A 53 5.06 16.21 -21.59
N ILE A 54 4.49 15.23 -20.90
CA ILE A 54 5.22 14.17 -20.19
C ILE A 54 4.84 12.78 -20.71
N SER A 55 5.82 11.88 -20.84
CA SER A 55 5.60 10.50 -21.26
C SER A 55 5.28 9.60 -20.06
N ARG A 56 4.52 8.53 -20.30
CA ARG A 56 4.26 7.48 -19.31
C ARG A 56 5.58 6.94 -18.73
N ALA A 57 6.55 6.61 -19.58
CA ALA A 57 7.85 6.10 -19.15
C ALA A 57 8.59 7.06 -18.20
N THR A 58 8.51 8.38 -18.42
CA THR A 58 9.11 9.38 -17.52
C THR A 58 8.43 9.41 -16.16
N ILE A 59 7.11 9.21 -16.09
CA ILE A 59 6.38 9.12 -14.82
C ILE A 59 6.83 7.90 -14.04
N TYR A 60 6.78 6.70 -14.64
CA TYR A 60 7.18 5.47 -13.95
C TYR A 60 8.63 5.54 -13.46
N ARG A 61 9.58 5.95 -14.31
CA ARG A 61 10.98 6.15 -13.88
C ARG A 61 11.13 7.15 -12.74
N THR A 62 10.33 8.21 -12.72
CA THR A 62 10.38 9.21 -11.65
C THR A 62 9.79 8.64 -10.36
N LEU A 63 8.70 7.89 -10.44
CA LEU A 63 8.09 7.23 -9.28
C LEU A 63 9.04 6.22 -8.64
N GLU A 64 9.76 5.42 -9.45
CA GLU A 64 10.81 4.53 -8.91
C GLU A 64 11.91 5.31 -8.19
N LEU A 65 12.39 6.42 -8.76
CA LEU A 65 13.39 7.25 -8.09
C LEU A 65 12.88 7.87 -6.79
N LEU A 66 11.59 8.21 -6.72
CA LEU A 66 10.96 8.72 -5.50
C LEU A 66 10.86 7.64 -4.43
N VAL A 67 10.48 6.42 -4.83
CA VAL A 67 10.44 5.23 -3.95
C VAL A 67 11.83 4.94 -3.41
N ASP A 68 12.83 4.83 -4.27
CA ASP A 68 14.22 4.57 -3.87
C ASP A 68 14.80 5.66 -2.97
N SER A 69 14.30 6.91 -3.10
CA SER A 69 14.73 8.01 -2.23
C SER A 69 14.11 7.97 -0.82
N GLY A 70 13.19 7.04 -0.56
CA GLY A 70 12.62 6.78 0.76
C GLY A 70 11.54 7.79 1.19
N ILE A 71 11.06 8.64 0.28
CA ILE A 71 9.99 9.63 0.58
C ILE A 71 8.64 9.24 -0.03
N VAL A 72 8.59 8.14 -0.78
CA VAL A 72 7.38 7.58 -1.40
C VAL A 72 7.33 6.08 -1.17
N GLY A 73 6.16 5.60 -0.78
CA GLY A 73 5.85 4.18 -0.64
C GLY A 73 5.11 3.70 -1.88
N ARG A 74 5.13 2.39 -2.12
CA ARG A 74 4.26 1.78 -3.11
C ARG A 74 3.65 0.48 -2.60
N VAL A 75 2.40 0.27 -3.00
CA VAL A 75 1.62 -0.91 -2.69
C VAL A 75 1.17 -1.54 -4.00
N ARG A 76 1.41 -2.84 -4.16
CA ARG A 76 0.94 -3.57 -5.35
C ARG A 76 -0.56 -3.82 -5.25
N ILE A 77 -1.32 -3.45 -6.27
CA ILE A 77 -2.77 -3.65 -6.35
C ILE A 77 -3.09 -4.60 -7.51
N GLY A 78 -3.73 -5.73 -7.21
CA GLY A 78 -3.99 -6.79 -8.18
C GLY A 78 -2.72 -7.36 -8.82
N GLU A 79 -2.84 -7.82 -10.07
CA GLU A 79 -1.72 -8.40 -10.82
C GLU A 79 -0.87 -7.36 -11.57
N ILE A 80 -1.40 -6.16 -11.84
CA ILE A 80 -0.87 -5.28 -12.91
C ILE A 80 -0.45 -3.88 -12.42
N GLY A 81 -0.83 -3.48 -11.20
CA GLY A 81 -0.73 -2.07 -10.78
C GLY A 81 0.05 -1.85 -9.48
N TYR A 82 0.61 -0.64 -9.35
CA TYR A 82 1.05 -0.09 -8.07
C TYR A 82 0.30 1.19 -7.79
N ARG A 83 -0.02 1.38 -6.50
CA ARG A 83 -0.39 2.68 -5.96
C ARG A 83 0.77 3.26 -5.18
N TYR A 84 0.99 4.55 -5.35
CA TYR A 84 2.08 5.31 -4.75
C TYR A 84 1.52 6.27 -3.72
N GLU A 85 2.25 6.47 -2.63
CA GLU A 85 1.88 7.37 -1.55
C GLU A 85 3.11 8.11 -1.02
N ARG A 86 2.91 9.30 -0.45
CA ARG A 86 3.97 10.00 0.28
C ARG A 86 4.24 9.25 1.59
N LEU A 87 5.50 8.92 1.86
CA LEU A 87 5.94 8.52 3.20
C LEU A 87 6.10 9.76 4.05
N ARG A 88 5.48 9.77 5.23
CA ARG A 88 5.65 10.84 6.20
C ARG A 88 6.76 10.45 7.16
N ALA A 89 7.75 11.33 7.30
CA ALA A 89 8.85 11.09 8.23
C ALA A 89 8.28 10.96 9.66
N GLY A 90 8.40 9.78 10.26
CA GLY A 90 7.91 9.46 11.61
C GLY A 90 6.54 8.78 11.66
N GLU A 91 5.86 8.58 10.53
CA GLU A 91 4.63 7.77 10.46
C GLU A 91 4.95 6.52 9.64
N HIS A 92 5.49 5.50 10.30
CA HIS A 92 5.51 4.15 9.74
C HIS A 92 4.09 3.58 9.86
N HIS A 93 3.58 2.99 8.78
CA HIS A 93 2.31 2.28 8.77
C HIS A 93 2.35 1.12 7.78
N ASP A 94 1.63 0.07 8.15
CA ASP A 94 1.39 -1.13 7.37
C ASP A 94 0.08 -1.02 6.58
N HIS A 95 -0.13 -1.95 5.63
CA HIS A 95 -1.28 -1.89 4.73
C HIS A 95 -2.18 -3.13 4.79
N LEU A 96 -3.49 -2.91 4.80
CA LEU A 96 -4.49 -3.90 4.38
C LEU A 96 -4.98 -3.55 2.97
N ILE A 97 -4.98 -4.52 2.06
CA ILE A 97 -5.32 -4.31 0.65
C ILE A 97 -6.51 -5.20 0.28
N CYS A 98 -7.59 -4.58 -0.19
CA CYS A 98 -8.74 -5.30 -0.72
C CYS A 98 -8.46 -5.83 -2.13
N ASN A 99 -8.57 -7.14 -2.33
CA ASN A 99 -8.40 -7.75 -3.65
C ASN A 99 -9.58 -7.48 -4.60
N GLU A 100 -10.78 -7.16 -4.08
CA GLU A 100 -11.97 -6.90 -4.92
C GLU A 100 -12.03 -5.47 -5.46
N CYS A 101 -11.77 -4.49 -4.61
CA CYS A 101 -11.93 -3.07 -4.98
C CYS A 101 -10.64 -2.25 -4.91
N GLY A 102 -9.52 -2.88 -4.56
CA GLY A 102 -8.22 -2.20 -4.42
C GLY A 102 -8.13 -1.23 -3.24
N ARG A 103 -9.15 -1.13 -2.38
CA ARG A 103 -9.12 -0.27 -1.18
C ARG A 103 -7.90 -0.60 -0.33
N VAL A 104 -7.13 0.43 0.03
CA VAL A 104 -6.01 0.35 0.96
C VAL A 104 -6.45 0.94 2.31
N ILE A 105 -6.11 0.26 3.40
CA ILE A 105 -6.31 0.74 4.77
C ILE A 105 -4.94 0.75 5.43
N GLU A 106 -4.53 1.89 5.95
CA GLU A 106 -3.29 2.06 6.71
C GLU A 106 -3.54 1.69 8.18
N PHE A 107 -2.57 1.02 8.81
CA PHE A 107 -2.59 0.75 10.24
C PHE A 107 -1.19 0.81 10.84
N PHE A 108 -1.10 1.02 12.14
CA PHE A 108 0.15 0.92 12.88
C PHE A 108 -0.11 0.10 14.14
N GLU A 109 0.69 -0.94 14.37
CA GLU A 109 0.58 -1.80 15.53
C GLU A 109 1.95 -1.92 16.22
N PRO A 110 2.19 -1.21 17.33
CA PRO A 110 3.47 -1.22 18.04
C PRO A 110 3.97 -2.63 18.39
N ARG A 111 3.05 -3.58 18.63
CA ARG A 111 3.41 -4.96 18.96
C ARG A 111 4.04 -5.71 17.80
N ILE A 112 3.64 -5.41 16.56
CA ILE A 112 4.24 -6.01 15.37
C ILE A 112 5.65 -5.45 15.17
N GLU A 113 5.83 -4.13 15.30
CA GLU A 113 7.15 -3.49 15.17
C GLU A 113 8.15 -4.06 16.19
N SER A 114 7.75 -4.12 17.47
CA SER A 114 8.61 -4.66 18.54
C SER A 114 9.01 -6.10 18.26
N LEU A 115 8.09 -6.92 17.72
CA LEU A 115 8.39 -8.31 17.38
C LEU A 115 9.39 -8.43 16.22
N GLN A 116 9.32 -7.53 15.23
CA GLN A 116 10.28 -7.51 14.12
C GLN A 116 11.68 -7.14 14.61
N ASP A 117 11.79 -6.16 15.50
CA ASP A 117 13.05 -5.77 16.14
C ASP A 117 13.65 -6.94 16.95
N ASP A 118 12.84 -7.59 17.79
CA ASP A 118 13.25 -8.76 18.58
C ASP A 118 13.73 -9.93 17.69
N VAL A 119 13.11 -10.13 16.53
CA VAL A 119 13.56 -11.13 15.55
C VAL A 119 14.91 -10.70 14.97
N CYS A 120 15.06 -9.45 14.54
CA CYS A 120 16.32 -8.99 13.95
C CYS A 120 17.48 -9.11 14.94
N GLU A 121 17.28 -8.71 16.19
CA GLU A 121 18.29 -8.83 17.25
C GLU A 121 18.70 -10.29 17.49
N ARG A 122 17.72 -11.20 17.61
CA ARG A 122 18.00 -12.64 17.83
C ARG A 122 18.85 -13.28 16.73
N TYR A 123 18.77 -12.77 15.51
CA TYR A 123 19.55 -13.26 14.37
C TYR A 123 20.76 -12.39 14.04
N GLY A 124 21.06 -11.35 14.83
CA GLY A 124 22.15 -10.41 14.54
C GLY A 124 21.96 -9.68 13.20
N PHE A 125 20.72 -9.48 12.79
CA PHE A 125 20.35 -8.86 11.52
C PHE A 125 20.18 -7.34 11.70
N LEU A 126 20.76 -6.55 10.79
CA LEU A 126 20.55 -5.10 10.76
C LEU A 126 19.39 -4.76 9.82
N PRO A 127 18.20 -4.41 10.32
CA PRO A 127 17.10 -4.02 9.45
C PRO A 127 17.40 -2.65 8.82
N LEU A 128 17.43 -2.61 7.49
CA LEU A 128 17.56 -1.35 6.73
C LEU A 128 16.21 -0.77 6.30
N SER A 129 15.22 -1.65 6.11
CA SER A 129 13.84 -1.32 5.74
C SER A 129 12.97 -2.57 5.87
N HIS A 130 11.67 -2.37 6.14
CA HIS A 130 10.65 -3.41 6.03
C HIS A 130 9.40 -2.89 5.32
N SER A 131 8.55 -3.82 4.92
CA SER A 131 7.24 -3.55 4.34
C SER A 131 6.30 -4.68 4.74
N HIS A 132 5.24 -4.37 5.49
CA HIS A 132 4.26 -5.35 5.92
C HIS A 132 2.87 -5.00 5.38
N GLN A 133 2.30 -5.98 4.66
CA GLN A 133 1.07 -5.83 3.90
C GLN A 133 0.25 -7.11 3.99
N MET A 134 -1.04 -6.99 4.24
CA MET A 134 -1.99 -8.10 4.20
C MET A 134 -3.02 -7.89 3.10
N ARG A 135 -3.29 -8.95 2.32
CA ARG A 135 -4.31 -8.96 1.28
C ARG A 135 -5.56 -9.68 1.76
N GLY A 136 -6.73 -9.15 1.43
CA GLY A 136 -8.00 -9.75 1.81
C GLY A 136 -9.19 -9.08 1.15
N ILE A 137 -10.36 -9.20 1.78
CA ILE A 137 -11.61 -8.60 1.30
C ILE A 137 -12.08 -7.58 2.35
N CYS A 138 -12.20 -6.31 1.95
CA CYS A 138 -12.63 -5.25 2.85
C CYS A 138 -14.11 -5.44 3.23
N ARG A 139 -14.53 -4.83 4.35
CA ARG A 139 -15.91 -4.91 4.86
C ARG A 139 -16.99 -4.56 3.82
N GLN A 140 -16.68 -3.70 2.84
CA GLN A 140 -17.63 -3.30 1.80
C GLN A 140 -17.78 -4.34 0.68
N CYS A 141 -16.71 -5.10 0.41
CA CYS A 141 -16.71 -6.14 -0.62
C CYS A 141 -17.01 -7.53 -0.07
N ARG A 142 -16.90 -7.71 1.26
CA ARG A 142 -17.37 -8.94 1.89
C ARG A 142 -18.86 -9.07 1.58
N PRO A 143 -19.31 -10.22 1.03
CA PRO A 143 -20.74 -10.49 0.97
C PRO A 143 -21.29 -10.26 2.36
N ARG A 144 -22.39 -9.51 2.48
CA ARG A 144 -23.17 -9.57 3.71
C ARG A 144 -23.70 -10.99 3.73
N THR A 145 -23.01 -11.92 4.39
CA THR A 145 -23.61 -13.20 4.74
C THR A 145 -24.82 -12.81 5.56
N SER A 146 -25.97 -12.85 4.91
CA SER A 146 -27.24 -12.64 5.55
C SER A 146 -27.31 -13.71 6.63
N VAL A 147 -27.77 -13.30 7.80
CA VAL A 147 -27.80 -14.08 9.05
C VAL A 147 -28.75 -15.30 8.95
N VAL A 148 -29.10 -15.72 7.73
CA VAL A 148 -30.12 -16.73 7.42
C VAL A 148 -29.54 -18.12 7.16
N GLU A 149 -28.27 -18.25 6.75
CA GLU A 149 -27.68 -19.57 6.46
C GLU A 149 -27.07 -20.27 7.70
N ALA A 150 -26.67 -19.50 8.71
CA ALA A 150 -26.13 -20.05 9.96
C ALA A 150 -27.21 -20.75 10.81
N VAL A 151 -28.48 -20.31 10.70
CA VAL A 151 -29.60 -20.91 11.46
C VAL A 151 -30.06 -22.22 10.81
N ALA A 152 -30.04 -22.30 9.47
CA ALA A 152 -30.46 -23.50 8.73
C ALA A 152 -29.49 -24.69 8.87
N SER A 153 -28.20 -24.43 9.10
CA SER A 153 -27.19 -25.48 9.31
C SER A 153 -27.23 -26.06 10.73
N ALA A 154 -27.68 -25.28 11.72
CA ALA A 154 -27.79 -25.74 13.11
C ALA A 154 -29.01 -26.65 13.34
N GLU A 155 -30.12 -26.43 12.63
CA GLU A 155 -31.35 -27.24 12.76
C GLU A 155 -31.23 -28.60 12.06
N ARG A 156 -30.52 -28.71 10.94
CA ARG A 156 -30.27 -30.00 10.25
C ARG A 156 -29.34 -30.94 11.04
N ALA A 157 -28.46 -30.39 11.87
CA ALA A 157 -27.54 -31.19 12.70
C ALA A 157 -28.23 -31.88 13.89
N LYS A 158 -29.42 -31.41 14.33
CA LYS A 158 -30.16 -31.99 15.46
C LYS A 158 -31.13 -33.12 15.08
N ALA A 159 -31.51 -33.25 13.80
CA ALA A 159 -32.49 -34.25 13.34
C ALA A 159 -31.90 -35.64 12.99
N GLY A 160 -30.56 -35.80 13.06
CA GLY A 160 -29.87 -36.97 12.49
C GLY A 160 -29.44 -38.10 13.45
N ARG A 161 -29.64 -38.00 14.77
CA ARG A 161 -29.28 -39.10 15.70
C ARG A 161 -30.50 -39.95 16.05
N ARG A 162 -30.72 -41.03 15.29
CA ARG A 162 -31.48 -42.18 15.79
C ARG A 162 -30.59 -42.95 16.78
N PRO A 163 -31.05 -43.28 17.99
CA PRO A 163 -30.31 -44.17 18.87
C PRO A 163 -30.41 -45.59 18.31
N HIS A 164 -29.27 -46.20 18.00
CA HIS A 164 -29.17 -47.65 17.87
C HIS A 164 -29.37 -48.25 19.28
N LEU A 165 -30.54 -48.83 19.55
CA LEU A 165 -30.68 -49.75 20.68
C LEU A 165 -29.94 -51.04 20.34
N VAL A 166 -29.07 -51.45 21.26
CA VAL A 166 -28.40 -52.75 21.26
C VAL A 166 -29.12 -53.62 22.28
N HIS A 167 -29.60 -54.77 21.78
CA HIS A 167 -30.25 -55.92 22.44
C HIS A 167 -31.68 -55.75 22.96
#